data_AF-A0A0A9F5I5-F1
#
_entry.id   AF-A0A0A9F5I5-F1
#
_cell.length_a   1.000
_cell.length_b   1.000
_cell.length_c   1.000
_cell.angle_alpha   90.00
_cell.angle_beta   90.00
_cell.angle_gamma   90.00
#
_symmetry.space_group_name_H-M   'P 1'
#
loop_
_entity.id
_entity.type
_entity.pdbx_description
1 polymer ?
#
loop_
_entity_poly.entity_id
_entity_poly.type
_entity_poly.pdbx_seq_one_letter_code
_entity_poly.pdbx_strand_id
1 'polypeptide(L)' 'MIEEQQQQFQYSCYMEVIMITCRTLWNHCNNIIFNAGVLSYDIWKHELRHTFSLIMYGAKDNLKDDMTAWLSSL' A
#
# COMPACT_ATOMS: atom_id res chain seq x y z
N MET A 1 7.88 5.84 -18.30
CA MET A 1 7.76 6.04 -16.83
C MET A 1 6.45 6.69 -16.38
N ILE A 2 6.05 7.91 -16.81
CA ILE A 2 4.72 8.47 -16.43
C ILE A 2 3.59 7.88 -17.30
N GLU A 3 3.80 7.75 -18.61
CA GLU A 3 2.80 7.21 -19.54
C GLU A 3 2.45 5.72 -19.28
N GLU A 4 3.45 4.90 -18.92
CA GLU A 4 3.23 3.50 -18.52
C GLU A 4 2.39 3.39 -17.24
N GLN A 5 2.64 4.28 -16.27
CA GLN A 5 1.87 4.32 -15.02
C GLN A 5 0.44 4.83 -15.24
N GLN A 6 0.23 5.71 -16.23
CA GLN A 6 -1.11 6.15 -16.65
C GLN A 6 -1.91 5.02 -17.32
N GLN A 7 -1.26 4.16 -18.11
CA GLN A 7 -1.91 2.97 -18.64
C GLN A 7 -2.24 1.96 -17.54
N GLN A 8 -1.39 1.84 -16.52
CA GLN A 8 -1.63 0.98 -15.37
C GLN A 8 -2.70 1.54 -14.40
N PHE A 9 -2.97 2.85 -14.44
CA PHE A 9 -3.97 3.54 -13.63
C PHE A 9 -5.40 3.03 -13.86
N GLN A 10 -5.67 2.42 -15.01
CA GLN A 10 -6.97 1.80 -15.31
C GLN A 10 -7.16 0.44 -14.63
N TYR A 11 -6.09 -0.17 -14.10
CA TYR A 11 -6.20 -1.40 -13.30
C TYR A 11 -6.56 -1.03 -11.86
N SER A 12 -7.76 -1.43 -11.44
CA SER A 12 -8.29 -1.20 -10.08
C SER A 12 -7.31 -1.65 -8.98
N CYS A 13 -6.56 -2.72 -9.22
CA CYS A 13 -5.51 -3.21 -8.33
C CYS A 13 -4.41 -2.16 -8.07
N TYR A 14 -3.93 -1.48 -9.12
CA TYR A 14 -2.86 -0.47 -9.01
C TYR A 14 -3.30 0.74 -8.18
N MET A 15 -4.54 1.19 -8.36
CA MET A 15 -5.09 2.29 -7.59
C MET A 15 -5.25 1.95 -6.10
N GLU A 16 -5.75 0.74 -5.81
CA GLU A 16 -5.90 0.29 -4.43
C GLU A 16 -4.54 0.23 -3.72
N VAL A 17 -3.55 -0.35 -4.39
CA VAL A 17 -2.16 -0.39 -3.94
C VAL A 17 -1.61 1.00 -3.61
N ILE A 18 -1.78 1.97 -4.51
CA ILE A 18 -1.33 3.36 -4.28
C ILE A 18 -2.03 3.96 -3.06
N MET A 19 -3.35 3.84 -2.98
CA MET A 19 -4.12 4.45 -1.90
C MET A 19 -3.67 3.93 -0.54
N ILE A 20 -3.42 2.62 -0.42
CA ILE A 20 -2.92 2.00 0.81
C ILE A 20 -1.50 2.49 1.14
N THR A 21 -0.63 2.54 0.13
CA THR A 21 0.75 3.03 0.28
C THR A 21 0.79 4.49 0.74
N CYS A 22 0.01 5.37 0.11
CA CYS A 22 -0.10 6.77 0.48
C CYS A 22 -0.68 6.94 1.89
N ARG A 23 -1.71 6.16 2.25
CA ARG A 23 -2.34 6.24 3.57
C ARG A 23 -1.41 5.79 4.68
N THR A 24 -0.67 4.70 4.49
CA THR A 24 0.30 4.20 5.47
C THR A 24 1.47 5.16 5.63
N LEU A 25 1.95 5.77 4.52
CA LEU A 25 2.98 6.81 4.58
C LEU A 25 2.50 8.04 5.35
N TRP A 26 1.28 8.51 5.07
CA TRP A 26 0.66 9.63 5.79
C TRP A 26 0.60 9.38 7.30
N ASN A 27 0.18 8.18 7.72
CA ASN A 27 0.13 7.79 9.13
C ASN A 27 1.52 7.75 9.77
N HIS A 28 2.52 7.19 9.08
CA HIS A 28 3.91 7.15 9.56
C HIS A 28 4.47 8.56 9.77
N CYS A 29 4.28 9.45 8.80
CA CYS A 29 4.67 10.86 8.91
C CYS A 29 3.98 11.56 10.09
N ASN A 30 2.68 11.35 10.27
CA ASN A 30 1.95 11.92 11.41
C ASN A 30 2.44 11.37 12.75
N ASN A 31 2.77 10.08 12.82
CA ASN A 31 3.29 9.48 14.03
C ASN A 31 4.64 10.09 14.44
N ILE A 32 5.50 10.40 13.47
CA ILE A 32 6.77 11.11 13.69
C ILE A 32 6.52 12.53 14.21
N ILE A 33 5.63 13.29 13.55
CA ILE A 33 5.39 14.70 13.86
C ILE A 33 4.67 14.89 15.20
N PHE A 34 3.61 14.11 15.44
CA PHE A 34 2.69 14.37 16.55
C PHE A 34 2.89 13.45 17.76
N ASN A 35 3.52 12.28 17.59
CA ASN A 35 3.67 11.27 18.64
C ASN A 35 5.13 10.94 18.97
N ALA A 36 6.09 11.74 18.50
CA ALA A 36 7.53 11.49 18.67
C ALA A 36 7.97 10.10 18.16
N GLY A 37 7.30 9.58 17.12
CA GLY A 37 7.67 8.34 16.45
C GLY A 37 9.01 8.44 15.74
N VAL A 38 9.64 7.28 15.48
CA VAL A 38 10.93 7.20 14.78
C VAL A 38 10.72 7.04 13.28
N LEU A 39 11.46 7.82 12.49
CA LEU A 39 11.54 7.60 11.05
C LEU A 39 12.25 6.27 10.76
N SER A 40 11.48 5.27 10.37
CA SER A 40 11.99 3.96 9.98
C SER A 40 11.25 3.42 8.77
N TYR A 41 12.00 3.04 7.74
CA TYR A 41 11.46 2.39 6.56
C TYR A 41 10.88 1.01 6.90
N ASP A 42 11.54 0.25 7.79
CA ASP A 42 11.09 -1.10 8.17
C ASP A 42 9.77 -1.07 8.94
N ILE A 43 9.59 -0.09 9.82
CA ILE A 43 8.33 0.12 10.55
C ILE A 43 7.21 0.45 9.56
N TRP A 44 7.43 1.41 8.67
CA TRP A 44 6.43 1.76 7.65
C TRP A 44 6.11 0.59 6.72
N LYS A 45 7.12 -0.15 6.26
CA LYS A 45 6.94 -1.34 5.41
C LYS A 45 6.13 -2.42 6.12
N HIS A 46 6.36 -2.62 7.42
CA HIS A 46 5.58 -3.54 8.23
C HIS A 46 4.11 -3.11 8.34
N GLU A 47 3.84 -1.83 8.64
CA GLU A 47 2.49 -1.28 8.70
C GLU A 47 1.76 -1.35 7.35
N LEU A 48 2.47 -1.09 6.26
CA LEU A 48 1.97 -1.23 4.90
C LEU A 48 1.52 -2.68 4.64
N ARG A 49 2.39 -3.65 4.87
CA ARG A 49 2.06 -5.07 4.68
C ARG A 49 0.87 -5.49 5.53
N HIS A 50 0.84 -5.10 6.80
CA HIS A 50 -0.26 -5.40 7.71
C HIS A 50 -1.59 -4.82 7.22
N THR A 51 -1.59 -3.53 6.87
CA THR A 51 -2.79 -2.83 6.36
C THR A 51 -3.27 -3.45 5.06
N PHE A 52 -2.34 -3.78 4.16
CA PHE A 52 -2.64 -4.40 2.88
C PHE A 52 -3.27 -5.78 3.05
N SER A 53 -2.74 -6.62 3.94
CA SER A 53 -3.31 -7.95 4.24
C SER A 53 -4.73 -7.88 4.81
N LEU A 54 -5.05 -6.86 5.61
CA LEU A 54 -6.41 -6.66 6.13
C LEU A 54 -7.39 -6.27 5.03
N ILE A 55 -6.99 -5.39 4.11
CA ILE A 55 -7.84 -4.97 2.98
C ILE A 55 -8.05 -6.14 2.02
N MET A 56 -6.99 -6.91 1.76
CA MET A 56 -7.03 -8.15 0.99
C MET A 56 -8.02 -9.18 1.51
N TYR A 57 -8.17 -9.30 2.83
CA TYR A 57 -9.14 -10.23 3.42
C TYR A 57 -10.58 -9.93 2.98
N GLY A 58 -10.91 -8.64 2.81
CA GLY A 58 -12.24 -8.18 2.34
C GLY A 58 -12.36 -8.01 0.83
N ALA A 59 -11.29 -8.20 0.07
CA ALA A 59 -11.30 -8.01 -1.38
C ALA A 59 -12.11 -9.12 -2.09
N LYS A 60 -12.66 -8.79 -3.27
CA LYS A 60 -13.27 -9.80 -4.16
C LYS A 60 -12.19 -10.75 -4.66
N ASP A 61 -12.54 -12.02 -4.86
CA ASP A 61 -11.57 -13.05 -5.20
C ASP A 61 -10.83 -12.77 -6.52
N ASN A 62 -11.48 -12.11 -7.48
CA ASN A 62 -10.87 -11.69 -8.73
C ASN A 62 -9.81 -10.57 -8.60
N LEU A 63 -9.77 -9.85 -7.46
CA LEU A 63 -8.72 -8.86 -7.16
C LEU A 63 -7.61 -9.45 -6.28
N LYS A 64 -7.89 -10.52 -5.52
CA LYS A 64 -6.95 -11.08 -4.56
C LYS A 64 -5.69 -11.62 -5.23
N ASP A 65 -5.81 -12.30 -6.36
CA ASP A 65 -4.65 -12.92 -7.01
C ASP A 65 -3.63 -11.86 -7.49
N ASP A 66 -4.11 -10.83 -8.18
CA ASP A 66 -3.28 -9.72 -8.67
C ASP A 66 -2.65 -8.92 -7.52
N MET A 67 -3.42 -8.64 -6.47
CA MET A 67 -2.92 -7.93 -5.29
C MET A 67 -1.94 -8.78 -4.46
N THR A 68 -2.15 -10.10 -4.37
CA THR A 68 -1.21 -11.02 -3.69
C THR A 68 0.11 -11.10 -4.44
N ALA A 69 0.07 -11.21 -5.76
CA ALA A 69 1.26 -11.23 -6.60
C ALA A 69 2.08 -9.93 -6.42
N TRP A 70 1.39 -8.78 -6.40
CA TRP A 70 2.05 -7.50 -6.14
C TRP A 70 2.67 -7.44 -4.75
N LEU A 71 1.93 -7.80 -3.69
CA LEU A 71 2.45 -7.79 -2.32
C LEU A 71 3.67 -8.71 -2.14
N SER A 72 3.66 -9.88 -2.80
CA SER A 72 4.74 -10.87 -2.72
C SER A 72 6.02 -10.42 -3.42
N SER A 73 5.94 -9.41 -4.30
CA SER A 73 7.09 -8.82 -4.99
C SER A 73 7.83 -7.76 -4.18
N LEU A 74 7.31 -7.39 -2.99
CA LEU A 74 7.71 -6.25 -2.17
C LEU A 74 8.52 -6.69 -0.94
#